data_AF-A0A416W8N8-F1
#
_entry.id   AF-A0A416W8N8-F1
#
_cell.length_a   1.000
_cell.length_b   1.000
_cell.length_c   1.000
_cell.angle_alpha   90.00
_cell.angle_beta   90.00
_cell.angle_gamma   90.00
#
_symmetry.space_group_name_H-M   'P 1'
#
loop_
_entity.id
_entity.type
_entity.pdbx_description
1 polymer ?
#
loop_
_entity_poly.entity_id
_entity_poly.type
_entity_poly.pdbx_seq_one_letter_code
_entity_poly.pdbx_strand_id
1 'polypeptide(L)'
;MKKIIWICMIGGLLSTIASPVNAQKRVARFEKEFQKTLALVNSDQFTVKFYIATPTVQTLFTPPGAGANIDINPQACYLSMNDSLVTSKLPYFGRAAWTSKSQLDSISINNVLFSRTVKIYQDGKKQAIAYQITVRTGEDIYYLNMDIQYDGTCYLYFSDRKRAPISYVGQITKRD
;
A
#
# COMPACT_ATOMS: atom_id res chain seq x y z
N MET A 1 -0.71 -25.56 73.54
CA MET A 1 0.25 -25.78 72.42
C MET A 1 -0.28 -25.05 71.20
N LYS A 2 0.47 -24.05 70.69
CA LYS A 2 0.04 -23.06 69.68
C LYS A 2 -0.04 -23.68 68.28
N LYS A 3 -1.14 -23.43 67.54
CA LYS A 3 -1.26 -23.72 66.11
C LYS A 3 -0.68 -22.55 65.32
N ILE A 4 0.33 -22.81 64.49
CA ILE A 4 0.97 -21.81 63.61
C ILE A 4 0.27 -21.88 62.25
N ILE A 5 -0.30 -20.75 61.82
CA ILE A 5 -0.90 -20.56 60.49
C ILE A 5 0.21 -20.07 59.56
N TRP A 6 0.50 -20.81 58.50
CA TRP A 6 1.38 -20.37 57.42
C TRP A 6 0.54 -19.69 56.34
N ILE A 7 0.71 -18.39 56.17
CA ILE A 7 0.20 -17.62 55.03
C ILE A 7 1.28 -17.66 53.96
N CYS A 8 1.06 -18.45 52.90
CA CYS A 8 1.86 -18.34 51.69
C CYS A 8 1.36 -17.15 50.86
N MET A 9 2.10 -16.04 50.90
CA MET A 9 2.03 -15.00 49.88
C MET A 9 2.50 -15.58 48.55
N ILE A 10 1.56 -15.88 47.65
CA ILE A 10 1.84 -16.06 46.23
C ILE A 10 1.63 -14.69 45.58
N GLY A 11 2.72 -13.97 45.35
CA GLY A 11 2.73 -12.76 44.54
C GLY A 11 2.26 -13.09 43.13
N GLY A 12 1.06 -12.62 42.80
CA GLY A 12 0.47 -12.78 41.47
C GLY A 12 1.28 -12.00 40.43
N LEU A 13 1.90 -12.73 39.51
CA LEU A 13 2.39 -12.19 38.26
C LEU A 13 1.16 -11.85 37.40
N LEU A 14 0.72 -10.59 37.43
CA LEU A 14 -0.30 -10.06 36.52
C LEU A 14 0.27 -10.00 35.09
N SER A 15 0.26 -11.15 34.42
CA SER A 15 0.30 -11.16 32.96
C SER A 15 -1.07 -10.68 32.48
N THR A 16 -1.08 -9.57 31.75
CA THR A 16 -2.30 -9.02 31.13
C THR A 16 -2.71 -9.94 29.98
N ILE A 17 -3.44 -11.01 30.31
CA ILE A 17 -4.06 -11.88 29.32
C ILE A 17 -5.13 -11.04 28.61
N ALA A 18 -4.84 -10.56 27.40
CA ALA A 18 -5.85 -9.90 26.57
C ALA A 18 -7.03 -10.87 26.40
N SER A 19 -8.20 -10.52 26.92
CA SER A 19 -9.36 -11.41 26.94
C SER A 19 -9.75 -11.83 25.52
N PRO A 20 -10.12 -13.11 25.27
CA PRO A 20 -10.42 -13.64 23.94
C PRO A 20 -11.49 -12.84 23.18
N VAL A 21 -12.42 -12.23 23.91
CA VAL A 21 -13.48 -11.34 23.37
C VAL A 21 -12.90 -10.13 22.62
N ASN A 22 -11.83 -9.51 23.13
CA ASN A 22 -11.23 -8.33 22.50
C ASN A 22 -10.44 -8.71 21.23
N ALA A 23 -9.79 -9.87 21.24
CA ALA A 23 -9.12 -10.40 20.06
C ALA A 23 -10.12 -10.70 18.93
N GLN A 24 -11.27 -11.30 19.26
CA GLN A 24 -12.30 -11.65 18.27
C GLN A 24 -12.98 -10.41 17.67
N LYS A 25 -13.30 -9.39 18.49
CA LYS A 25 -13.80 -8.09 17.98
C LYS A 25 -12.81 -7.42 17.02
N ARG A 26 -11.50 -7.52 17.30
CA ARG A 26 -10.46 -6.95 16.44
C ARG A 26 -10.38 -7.64 15.09
N VAL A 27 -10.46 -8.96 15.07
CA VAL A 27 -10.47 -9.75 13.82
C VAL A 27 -11.71 -9.42 12.99
N ALA A 28 -12.90 -9.36 13.61
CA ALA A 28 -14.13 -8.96 12.93
C ALA A 28 -14.05 -7.54 12.33
N ARG A 29 -13.37 -6.61 13.02
CA ARG A 29 -13.11 -5.27 12.47
C ARG A 29 -12.20 -5.33 11.24
N PHE A 30 -11.12 -6.10 11.27
CA PHE A 30 -10.23 -6.23 10.12
C PHE A 30 -10.94 -6.82 8.90
N GLU A 31 -11.75 -7.86 9.12
CA GLU A 31 -12.57 -8.46 8.08
C GLU A 31 -13.55 -7.44 7.49
N LYS A 32 -14.24 -6.69 8.34
CA LYS A 32 -15.18 -5.66 7.89
C LYS A 32 -14.52 -4.59 7.01
N GLU A 33 -13.35 -4.10 7.40
CA GLU A 33 -12.62 -3.12 6.58
C GLU A 33 -12.10 -3.76 5.29
N PHE A 34 -11.59 -5.00 5.36
CA PHE A 34 -11.17 -5.73 4.17
C PHE A 34 -12.30 -5.88 3.15
N GLN A 35 -13.51 -6.25 3.58
CA GLN A 35 -14.66 -6.39 2.68
C GLN A 35 -15.05 -5.06 2.00
N LYS A 36 -14.91 -3.92 2.69
CA LYS A 36 -15.12 -2.60 2.06
C LYS A 36 -14.05 -2.31 1.01
N THR A 37 -12.79 -2.57 1.34
CA THR A 37 -11.66 -2.38 0.43
C THR A 37 -11.78 -3.29 -0.80
N LEU A 38 -12.15 -4.55 -0.60
CA LEU A 38 -12.40 -5.51 -1.67
C LEU A 38 -13.56 -5.06 -2.57
N ALA A 39 -14.64 -4.52 -1.99
CA ALA A 39 -15.74 -3.97 -2.78
C ALA A 39 -15.31 -2.78 -3.66
N LEU A 40 -14.41 -1.91 -3.16
CA LEU A 40 -13.82 -0.83 -3.97
C LEU A 40 -12.94 -1.36 -5.10
N VAL A 41 -12.14 -2.40 -4.85
CA VAL A 41 -11.29 -3.00 -5.89
C VAL A 41 -12.12 -3.73 -6.95
N ASN A 42 -13.18 -4.42 -6.53
CA ASN A 42 -14.07 -5.16 -7.42
C ASN A 42 -15.02 -4.27 -8.21
N SER A 43 -15.24 -3.02 -7.80
CA SER A 43 -16.05 -2.08 -8.57
C SER A 43 -15.37 -1.63 -9.85
N ASP A 44 -14.04 -1.81 -9.95
CA ASP A 44 -13.21 -1.19 -11.00
C ASP A 44 -13.47 0.30 -11.16
N GLN A 45 -13.91 0.94 -10.06
CA GLN A 45 -14.26 2.34 -10.01
C GLN A 45 -13.72 3.02 -8.76
N PHE A 46 -12.40 3.17 -8.73
CA PHE A 46 -11.68 3.72 -7.58
C PHE A 46 -10.55 4.66 -8.00
N THR A 47 -10.14 5.50 -7.06
CA THR A 47 -8.94 6.33 -7.15
C THR A 47 -8.04 6.05 -5.96
N VAL A 48 -6.74 5.95 -6.21
CA VAL A 48 -5.71 5.95 -5.17
C VAL A 48 -5.02 7.29 -5.20
N LYS A 49 -5.05 8.02 -4.08
CA LYS A 49 -4.31 9.28 -3.91
C LYS A 49 -3.03 8.97 -3.12
N PHE A 50 -1.88 9.37 -3.66
CA PHE A 50 -0.57 9.05 -3.10
C PHE A 50 -0.01 10.22 -2.31
N TYR A 51 0.57 9.93 -1.14
CA TYR A 51 1.14 10.93 -0.23
C TYR A 51 2.63 10.73 0.05
N ILE A 52 3.21 9.57 -0.27
CA ILE A 52 4.66 9.33 -0.23
C ILE A 52 5.11 8.73 -1.56
N ALA A 53 6.28 9.16 -2.05
CA ALA A 53 7.03 8.50 -3.12
C ALA A 53 8.42 8.08 -2.61
N THR A 54 8.89 6.92 -3.05
CA THR A 54 10.21 6.36 -2.70
C THR A 54 10.90 5.95 -4.00
N PRO A 55 11.72 6.82 -4.62
CA PRO A 55 12.47 6.48 -5.80
C PRO A 55 13.52 5.42 -5.48
N THR A 56 13.66 4.36 -6.28
CA THR A 56 14.77 3.43 -6.09
C THR A 56 16.04 4.07 -6.63
N VAL A 57 17.08 4.21 -5.81
CA VAL A 57 18.38 4.65 -6.32
C VAL A 57 19.00 3.54 -7.16
N GLN A 58 19.43 3.88 -8.37
CA GLN A 58 20.12 2.97 -9.27
C GLN A 58 21.61 2.99 -8.93
N THR A 59 22.02 2.39 -7.81
CA THR A 59 23.42 2.01 -7.60
C THR A 59 23.53 0.49 -7.67
N LEU A 60 24.67 -0.04 -8.14
CA LEU A 60 24.94 -1.47 -8.31
C LEU A 60 24.71 -2.32 -7.04
N PHE A 61 24.51 -1.69 -5.88
CA PHE A 61 24.41 -2.33 -4.57
C PHE A 61 23.18 -1.94 -3.76
N THR A 62 22.22 -1.18 -4.32
CA THR A 62 21.03 -0.80 -3.52
C THR A 62 19.85 -1.76 -3.69
N PRO A 63 19.27 -2.27 -2.59
CA PRO A 63 18.07 -3.08 -2.64
C PRO A 63 16.88 -2.33 -3.26
N PRO A 64 15.91 -3.04 -3.85
CA PRO A 64 14.61 -2.46 -4.22
C PRO A 64 14.01 -1.71 -3.02
N GLY A 65 13.62 -0.44 -3.21
CA GLY A 65 13.11 0.42 -2.13
C GLY A 65 14.17 1.24 -1.37
N ALA A 66 15.44 1.16 -1.76
CA ALA A 66 16.47 2.05 -1.25
C ALA A 66 16.32 3.45 -1.86
N GLY A 67 15.60 4.31 -1.17
CA GLY A 67 15.38 5.71 -1.51
C GLY A 67 14.88 6.47 -0.30
N ALA A 68 15.10 7.78 -0.27
CA ALA A 68 14.44 8.62 0.73
C ALA A 68 12.94 8.66 0.44
N ASN A 69 12.12 8.60 1.49
CA ASN A 69 10.70 8.89 1.36
C ASN A 69 10.51 10.39 1.11
N ILE A 70 9.72 10.70 0.10
CA ILE A 70 9.41 12.07 -0.30
C ILE A 70 7.91 12.27 -0.12
N ASP A 71 7.54 13.25 0.71
CA ASP A 71 6.15 13.67 0.83
C ASP A 71 5.68 14.33 -0.47
N ILE A 72 4.51 13.92 -0.96
CA ILE A 72 3.93 14.42 -2.21
C ILE A 72 2.49 14.88 -1.99
N ASN A 73 2.03 15.83 -2.80
CA ASN A 73 0.67 16.37 -2.69
C ASN A 73 -0.37 15.36 -3.24
N PRO A 74 -1.28 14.82 -2.40
CA PRO A 74 -2.25 13.80 -2.83
C PRO A 74 -3.31 14.32 -3.81
N GLN A 75 -3.51 15.64 -3.89
CA GLN A 75 -4.42 16.23 -4.88
C GLN A 75 -3.85 16.21 -6.30
N ALA A 76 -2.51 16.16 -6.42
CA ALA A 76 -1.83 16.17 -7.71
C ALA A 76 -1.27 14.80 -8.12
N CYS A 77 -1.31 13.81 -7.21
CA CYS A 77 -0.65 12.51 -7.38
C CYS A 77 -1.66 11.37 -7.20
N TYR A 78 -2.02 10.70 -8.29
CA TYR A 78 -3.07 9.69 -8.26
C TYR A 78 -2.95 8.61 -9.33
N LEU A 79 -3.65 7.51 -9.10
CA LEU A 79 -4.01 6.48 -10.07
C LEU A 79 -5.53 6.24 -9.98
N SER A 80 -6.24 6.30 -11.09
CA SER A 80 -7.69 6.14 -11.15
C SER A 80 -8.06 5.06 -12.18
N MET A 81 -8.90 4.11 -11.76
CA MET A 81 -9.37 2.96 -12.54
C MET A 81 -10.84 3.10 -12.90
N ASN A 82 -11.20 3.49 -14.13
CA ASN A 82 -12.58 3.63 -14.59
C ASN A 82 -12.95 2.52 -15.56
N ASP A 83 -13.46 1.43 -15.00
CA ASP A 83 -13.62 0.15 -15.67
C ASP A 83 -12.26 -0.25 -16.29
N SER A 84 -12.15 -0.20 -17.62
CA SER A 84 -10.91 -0.48 -18.32
C SER A 84 -9.96 0.70 -18.45
N LEU A 85 -10.43 1.94 -18.25
CA LEU A 85 -9.62 3.14 -18.43
C LEU A 85 -8.75 3.41 -17.21
N VAL A 86 -7.45 3.53 -17.42
CA VAL A 86 -6.47 3.88 -16.40
C VAL A 86 -6.02 5.32 -16.64
N THR A 87 -6.25 6.18 -15.66
CA THR A 87 -5.71 7.55 -15.64
C THR A 87 -4.77 7.72 -14.46
N SER A 88 -3.57 8.27 -14.68
CA SER A 88 -2.65 8.54 -13.59
C SER A 88 -1.86 9.82 -13.80
N LYS A 89 -1.45 10.41 -12.69
CA LYS A 89 -0.39 11.41 -12.63
C LYS A 89 0.50 11.05 -11.45
N LEU A 90 1.66 10.46 -11.74
CA LEU A 90 2.59 9.98 -10.73
C LEU A 90 3.91 10.76 -10.82
N PRO A 91 4.39 11.40 -9.76
CA PRO A 91 5.65 12.13 -9.80
C PRO A 91 6.82 11.16 -9.99
N TYR A 92 7.78 11.55 -10.81
CA TYR A 92 8.97 10.78 -11.11
C TYR A 92 10.22 11.64 -10.90
N PHE A 93 11.20 11.10 -10.17
CA PHE A 93 12.33 11.86 -9.63
C PHE A 93 13.67 11.43 -10.25
N GLY A 94 13.66 10.85 -11.45
CA GLY A 94 14.83 10.18 -12.05
C GLY A 94 16.06 11.08 -12.34
N ARG A 95 17.24 10.49 -12.09
CA ARG A 95 18.64 10.92 -12.36
C ARG A 95 19.12 12.19 -11.64
N ALA A 96 20.05 11.95 -10.70
CA ALA A 96 20.83 12.90 -9.90
C ALA A 96 20.11 13.50 -8.68
N ALA A 97 20.91 13.79 -7.66
CA ALA A 97 20.50 14.26 -6.33
C ALA A 97 19.39 15.30 -6.43
N TRP A 98 18.22 14.96 -5.90
CA TRP A 98 17.08 15.86 -5.81
C TRP A 98 17.51 17.14 -5.08
N THR A 99 17.30 18.28 -5.73
CA THR A 99 17.32 19.59 -5.08
C THR A 99 15.90 20.15 -5.14
N SER A 100 15.49 20.90 -4.12
CA SER A 100 14.13 21.44 -3.92
C SER A 100 13.59 22.35 -5.04
N LYS A 101 14.36 22.57 -6.11
CA LYS A 101 14.03 23.43 -7.26
C LYS A 101 13.88 22.66 -8.59
N SER A 102 14.03 21.34 -8.61
CA SER A 102 13.84 20.54 -9.83
C SER A 102 12.34 20.36 -10.13
N GLN A 103 11.90 20.67 -11.36
CA GLN A 103 10.55 20.34 -11.82
C GLN A 103 10.40 18.81 -11.78
N LEU A 104 9.39 18.34 -11.06
CA LEU A 104 9.04 16.93 -11.00
C LEU A 104 8.56 16.50 -12.39
N ASP A 105 9.29 15.60 -13.04
CA ASP A 105 8.73 14.87 -14.18
C ASP A 105 7.53 14.04 -13.67
N SER A 106 6.58 13.71 -14.55
CA SER A 106 5.43 12.93 -14.16
C SER A 106 5.13 11.83 -15.17
N ILE A 107 4.91 10.63 -14.65
CA ILE A 107 4.36 9.53 -15.42
C ILE A 107 2.86 9.77 -15.50
N SER A 108 2.43 10.21 -16.68
CA SER A 108 1.02 10.41 -17.00
C SER A 108 0.51 9.26 -17.85
N ILE A 109 -0.53 8.60 -17.37
CA ILE A 109 -1.21 7.51 -18.09
C ILE A 109 -2.63 8.01 -18.36
N ASN A 110 -3.10 7.80 -19.59
CA ASN A 110 -4.51 7.94 -19.93
C ASN A 110 -4.79 6.93 -21.05
N ASN A 111 -4.98 5.67 -20.67
CA ASN A 111 -5.16 4.60 -21.64
C ASN A 111 -5.90 3.39 -21.04
N VAL A 112 -6.39 2.52 -21.90
CA VAL A 112 -7.05 1.28 -21.51
C VAL A 112 -6.05 0.26 -20.96
N LEU A 113 -6.48 -0.49 -19.95
CA LEU A 113 -5.70 -1.59 -19.39
C LEU A 113 -5.45 -2.65 -20.47
N PHE A 114 -4.22 -3.17 -20.48
CA PHE A 114 -3.86 -4.31 -21.31
C PHE A 114 -4.13 -5.63 -20.58
N SER A 115 -3.80 -5.68 -19.29
CA SER A 115 -4.08 -6.83 -18.43
C SER A 115 -4.29 -6.41 -16.98
N ARG A 116 -5.02 -7.25 -16.25
CA ARG A 116 -5.29 -7.10 -14.82
C ARG A 116 -5.24 -8.46 -14.13
N THR A 117 -4.61 -8.51 -12.97
CA THR A 117 -4.61 -9.67 -12.07
C THR A 117 -4.95 -9.19 -10.66
N VAL A 118 -5.90 -9.85 -10.02
CA VAL A 118 -6.30 -9.59 -8.63
C VAL A 118 -6.18 -10.88 -7.84
N LYS A 119 -5.43 -10.87 -6.73
CA LYS A 119 -5.27 -12.02 -5.85
C LYS A 119 -5.42 -11.57 -4.40
N ILE A 120 -6.22 -12.30 -3.64
CA ILE A 120 -6.33 -12.12 -2.18
C ILE A 120 -5.31 -13.05 -1.51
N TYR A 121 -4.58 -12.54 -0.53
CA TYR A 121 -3.64 -13.33 0.28
C TYR A 121 -3.70 -12.94 1.75
N GLN A 122 -3.08 -13.76 2.60
CA GLN A 122 -2.97 -13.52 4.04
C GLN A 122 -1.70 -12.72 4.34
N ASP A 123 -1.85 -11.63 5.08
CA ASP A 123 -0.78 -10.84 5.68
C ASP A 123 -0.88 -10.95 7.22
N GLY A 124 -0.23 -11.98 7.76
CA GLY A 124 -0.34 -12.35 9.17
C GLY A 124 -1.78 -12.74 9.54
N LYS A 125 -2.47 -11.89 10.30
CA LYS A 125 -3.88 -12.08 10.73
C LYS A 125 -4.88 -11.28 9.90
N LYS A 126 -4.40 -10.60 8.86
CA LYS A 126 -5.18 -9.70 7.99
C LYS A 126 -5.17 -10.25 6.57
N GLN A 127 -6.09 -9.78 5.76
CA GLN A 127 -6.07 -10.04 4.32
C GLN A 127 -5.61 -8.79 3.57
N ALA A 128 -4.96 -9.01 2.44
CA ALA A 128 -4.55 -7.98 1.51
C ALA A 128 -4.81 -8.44 0.08
N ILE A 129 -4.75 -7.49 -0.86
CA ILE A 129 -5.05 -7.69 -2.27
C ILE A 129 -3.81 -7.33 -3.07
N ALA A 130 -3.25 -8.30 -3.79
CA ALA A 130 -2.27 -8.05 -4.83
C ALA A 130 -3.04 -7.68 -6.11
N TYR A 131 -2.94 -6.41 -6.50
CA TYR A 131 -3.59 -5.83 -7.66
C TYR A 131 -2.52 -5.43 -8.68
N GLN A 132 -2.43 -6.16 -9.78
CA GLN A 132 -1.43 -5.93 -10.81
C GLN A 132 -2.11 -5.53 -12.10
N ILE A 133 -1.70 -4.41 -12.69
CA ILE A 133 -2.17 -3.98 -14.00
C ILE A 133 -0.99 -3.69 -14.91
N THR A 134 -1.19 -3.97 -16.19
CA THR A 134 -0.29 -3.54 -17.26
C THR A 134 -1.05 -2.57 -18.15
N VAL A 135 -0.43 -1.43 -18.45
CA VAL A 135 -0.96 -0.47 -19.42
C VAL A 135 0.03 -0.33 -20.56
N ARG A 136 -0.45 -0.39 -21.80
CA ARG A 136 0.39 -0.21 -22.99
C ARG A 136 0.06 1.11 -23.67
N THR A 137 1.01 2.01 -23.78
CA THR A 137 0.86 3.33 -24.43
C THR A 137 1.84 3.44 -25.59
N GLY A 138 1.37 3.13 -26.80
CA GLY A 138 2.24 3.02 -27.97
C GLY A 138 3.28 1.91 -27.81
N GLU A 139 4.56 2.30 -27.81
CA GLU A 139 5.69 1.40 -27.57
C GLU A 139 6.02 1.19 -26.09
N ASP A 140 5.45 2.01 -25.20
CA ASP A 140 5.69 1.91 -23.77
C ASP A 140 4.76 0.91 -23.10
N ILE A 141 5.32 0.19 -22.13
CA ILE A 141 4.59 -0.75 -21.28
C ILE A 141 4.88 -0.37 -19.84
N TYR A 142 3.82 -0.03 -19.12
CA TYR A 142 3.86 0.32 -17.70
C TYR A 142 3.34 -0.84 -16.87
N TYR A 143 4.14 -1.25 -15.89
CA TYR A 143 3.79 -2.28 -14.92
C TYR A 143 3.49 -1.60 -13.59
N LEU A 144 2.25 -1.73 -13.14
CA LEU A 144 1.78 -1.18 -11.87
C LEU A 144 1.38 -2.35 -10.96
N ASN A 145 2.19 -2.58 -9.93
CA ASN A 145 1.98 -3.67 -8.97
C ASN A 145 1.60 -3.05 -7.63
N MET A 146 0.37 -3.24 -7.20
CA MET A 146 -0.16 -2.65 -5.98
C MET A 146 -0.47 -3.72 -4.94
N ASP A 147 0.03 -3.52 -3.73
CA ASP A 147 -0.39 -4.21 -2.51
C ASP A 147 -1.42 -3.32 -1.81
N ILE A 148 -2.66 -3.80 -1.70
CA ILE A 148 -3.78 -3.08 -1.09
C ILE A 148 -4.14 -3.78 0.22
N GLN A 149 -3.89 -3.11 1.33
CA GLN A 149 -4.11 -3.61 2.68
C GLN A 149 -5.60 -3.60 3.04
N TYR A 150 -5.99 -4.38 4.06
CA TYR A 150 -7.37 -4.46 4.58
C TYR A 150 -8.02 -3.09 4.86
N ASP A 151 -7.25 -2.08 5.28
CA ASP A 151 -7.74 -0.73 5.59
C ASP A 151 -7.68 0.26 4.41
N GLY A 152 -7.33 -0.23 3.21
CA GLY A 152 -7.25 0.56 1.99
C GLY A 152 -5.93 1.30 1.79
N THR A 153 -4.96 1.13 2.69
CA THR A 153 -3.58 1.58 2.44
C THR A 153 -3.03 0.85 1.21
N CYS A 154 -2.45 1.59 0.28
CA CYS A 154 -1.94 1.06 -0.98
C CYS A 154 -0.44 1.29 -1.10
N TYR A 155 0.31 0.25 -1.43
CA TYR A 155 1.71 0.32 -1.81
C TYR A 155 1.83 -0.01 -3.29
N LEU A 156 2.05 1.01 -4.12
CA LEU A 156 2.22 0.87 -5.56
C LEU A 156 3.71 0.80 -5.89
N TYR A 157 4.13 -0.25 -6.57
CA TYR A 157 5.42 -0.35 -7.25
C TYR A 157 5.22 -0.14 -8.75
N PHE A 158 5.85 0.93 -9.28
CA PHE A 158 5.86 1.26 -10.70
C PHE A 158 7.19 0.87 -11.33
N SER A 159 7.12 0.23 -12.50
CA SER A 159 8.28 0.01 -13.35
C SER A 159 7.94 0.04 -14.85
N ASP A 160 8.95 0.36 -15.65
CA ASP A 160 8.94 0.26 -17.10
C ASP A 160 10.35 -0.10 -17.61
N ARG A 161 10.59 -0.05 -18.92
CA ARG A 161 11.90 -0.37 -19.52
C ARG A 161 12.86 0.81 -19.64
N LYS A 162 12.40 2.04 -19.41
CA LYS A 162 13.13 3.29 -19.68
C LYS A 162 13.65 3.96 -18.42
N ARG A 163 13.04 3.65 -17.27
CA ARG A 163 13.18 4.38 -16.00
C ARG A 163 13.62 3.45 -14.87
N ALA A 164 14.22 4.03 -13.83
CA ALA A 164 14.43 3.33 -12.57
C ALA A 164 13.06 3.12 -11.89
N PRO A 165 12.82 2.00 -11.21
CA PRO A 165 11.57 1.77 -10.51
C PRO A 165 11.34 2.75 -9.35
N ILE A 166 10.08 2.99 -9.02
CA ILE A 166 9.67 3.88 -7.93
C ILE A 166 8.45 3.30 -7.24
N SER A 167 8.40 3.47 -5.92
CA SER A 167 7.26 3.07 -5.10
C SER A 167 6.47 4.27 -4.61
N TYR A 168 5.19 4.08 -4.33
CA TYR A 168 4.30 5.08 -3.76
C TYR A 168 3.47 4.47 -2.63
N VAL A 169 3.16 5.30 -1.63
CA VAL A 169 2.18 4.98 -0.58
C VAL A 169 0.99 5.90 -0.72
N GLY A 170 -0.21 5.31 -0.68
CA GLY A 170 -1.46 6.04 -0.88
C GLY A 170 -2.64 5.39 -0.19
N GLN A 171 -3.81 5.99 -0.39
CA GLN A 171 -5.08 5.49 0.13
C GLN A 171 -6.06 5.31 -1.03
N ILE A 172 -6.71 4.15 -1.09
CA ILE A 172 -7.82 3.91 -2.02
C ILE A 172 -9.09 4.57 -1.51
N THR A 173 -9.80 5.23 -2.41
CA THR A 173 -11.13 5.77 -2.19
C THR A 173 -12.03 5.40 -3.35
N LYS A 174 -13.34 5.51 -3.15
CA LYS A 174 -14.29 5.53 -4.26
C LYS A 174 -13.86 6.62 -5.25
N ARG A 175 -14.06 6.38 -6.54
CA ARG A 175 -13.92 7.43 -7.55
C ARG A 175 -14.90 8.58 -7.23
N ASP A 176 -14.39 9.80 -7.28
CA ASP A 176 -15.15 11.05 -7.22
C ASP A 176 -15.98 11.25 -8.49
#